data_AF-A0A3N4AAL2-F1
#
_entry.id   AF-A0A3N4AAL2-F1
#
_cell.length_a   1.000
_cell.length_b   1.000
_cell.length_c   1.000
_cell.angle_alpha   90.00
_cell.angle_beta   90.00
_cell.angle_gamma   90.00
#
_symmetry.space_group_name_H-M   'P 1'
#
loop_
_entity.id
_entity.type
_entity.pdbx_description
1 polymer ?
#
loop_
_entity_poly.entity_id
_entity_poly.type
_entity_poly.pdbx_seq_one_letter_code
_entity_poly.pdbx_strand_id
1 'polypeptide(L)' 'MHFQVDVPDPIACEECGVQGEFVRFGKRDVPYRDLPIHGKRVTLWVVRRRYTCRACKTTFRPQLP' A
#
# COMPACT_ATOMS: atom_id res chain seq x y z
N MET A 1 3.33 -21.10 -3.79
CA MET A 1 3.20 -20.58 -2.41
C MET A 1 2.88 -19.10 -2.50
N HIS A 2 1.95 -18.62 -1.68
CA HIS A 2 1.49 -17.23 -1.70
C HIS A 2 1.65 -16.64 -0.30
N PHE A 3 2.24 -15.45 -0.21
CA PHE A 3 2.29 -14.70 1.05
C PHE A 3 1.61 -13.37 0.84
N GLN A 4 0.86 -12.94 1.85
CA GLN A 4 0.29 -11.60 1.90
C GLN A 4 1.20 -10.70 2.72
N VAL A 5 1.46 -9.51 2.22
CA VAL A 5 2.26 -8.49 2.91
C VAL A 5 1.42 -7.22 3.01
N ASP A 6 1.12 -6.82 4.24
CA ASP A 6 0.45 -5.56 4.54
C ASP A 6 1.48 -4.43 4.66
N VAL A 7 1.26 -3.35 3.91
CA VAL A 7 2.07 -2.13 3.99
C VAL A 7 1.61 -1.31 5.20
N PRO A 8 2.54 -0.70 5.98
CA PRO A 8 2.17 0.17 7.10
C PRO A 8 1.32 1.36 6.62
N ASP A 9 0.50 1.90 7.54
CA ASP A 9 -0.25 3.11 7.25
C ASP A 9 0.69 4.32 7.10
N PRO A 10 0.42 5.24 6.17
CA PRO A 10 1.19 6.46 6.03
C PRO A 10 0.96 7.37 7.24
N ILE A 11 1.98 8.15 7.61
CA ILE A 11 1.90 9.13 8.71
C ILE A 11 1.30 10.46 8.22
N ALA A 12 1.56 10.80 6.96
CA ALA A 12 1.12 12.03 6.32
C ALA A 12 0.53 11.77 4.93
N CYS A 13 -0.30 12.70 4.44
CA CYS A 13 -0.70 12.72 3.04
C CYS A 13 0.52 13.00 2.17
N GLU A 14 0.82 12.13 1.20
CA GLU A 14 1.97 12.30 0.29
C GLU A 14 1.84 13.51 -0.64
N GLU A 15 0.63 14.03 -0.83
CA GLU A 15 0.36 15.17 -1.72
C GLU A 15 0.47 16.53 -1.00
N CYS A 16 -0.03 16.64 0.24
CA CYS A 16 -0.09 17.94 0.95
C CYS A 16 0.59 17.95 2.32
N GLY A 17 1.10 16.81 2.80
CA GLY A 17 1.84 16.71 4.06
C GLY A 17 1.01 16.71 5.34
N VAL A 18 -0.32 16.87 5.27
CA VAL A 18 -1.17 16.85 6.48
C VAL A 18 -1.08 15.49 7.19
N GLN A 19 -0.95 15.51 8.51
CA GLN A 19 -0.87 14.31 9.34
C GLN A 19 -2.25 13.93 9.89
N GLY A 20 -2.57 12.64 9.89
CA GLY A 20 -3.79 12.10 10.52
C GLY A 20 -5.14 12.47 9.87
N GLU A 21 -5.19 13.46 8.98
CA GLU A 21 -6.42 13.90 8.32
C GLU A 21 -6.74 13.16 7.02
N PHE A 22 -6.55 11.85 6.97
CA PHE A 22 -6.92 11.04 5.80
C PHE A 22 -7.59 9.74 6.23
N VAL A 23 -8.54 9.26 5.41
CA VAL A 23 -9.33 8.06 5.68
C VAL A 23 -8.98 6.95 4.71
N ARG A 24 -8.98 5.70 5.20
CA ARG A 24 -8.79 4.52 4.37
C ARG A 24 -9.95 4.39 3.37
N PHE A 25 -9.63 4.28 2.09
CA PHE A 25 -10.56 4.19 0.97
C PHE A 25 -10.28 2.91 0.16
N GLY A 26 -10.68 1.76 0.71
CA GLY A 26 -10.54 0.46 0.04
C GLY A 26 -9.10 -0.07 -0.10
N LYS A 27 -8.97 -1.28 -0.65
CA LYS A 27 -7.71 -2.00 -0.87
C LYS A 27 -7.58 -2.48 -2.31
N ARG A 28 -6.36 -2.50 -2.85
CA ARG A 28 -6.02 -3.16 -4.10
C ARG A 28 -4.77 -4.01 -3.87
N ASP A 29 -4.91 -5.32 -4.09
CA ASP A 29 -3.82 -6.26 -3.93
C ASP A 29 -3.02 -6.32 -5.23
N VAL A 30 -1.69 -6.18 -5.13
CA VAL A 30 -0.78 -6.23 -6.28
C VAL A 30 0.11 -7.48 -6.15
N PRO A 31 0.07 -8.40 -7.12
CA PRO A 31 0.94 -9.58 -7.10
C PRO A 31 2.35 -9.23 -7.60
N TYR A 32 3.34 -9.54 -6.79
CA TYR A 32 4.75 -9.62 -7.17
C TYR A 32 5.09 -11.09 -7.40
N ARG A 33 5.33 -11.45 -8.65
CA ARG A 33 5.64 -12.82 -9.07
C ARG A 33 7.15 -13.00 -9.19
N ASP A 34 7.59 -14.25 -9.08
CA ASP A 34 8.96 -14.69 -9.40
C ASP A 34 10.05 -14.27 -8.42
N LEU A 35 9.71 -14.03 -7.14
CA LEU A 35 10.71 -13.90 -6.09
C LEU A 35 11.33 -15.27 -5.79
N PRO A 36 12.65 -15.48 -6.03
CA PRO A 36 13.30 -16.76 -5.79
C PRO A 36 13.58 -16.92 -4.30
N ILE A 37 12.57 -17.29 -3.50
CA ILE A 37 12.77 -17.68 -2.12
C ILE A 37 13.22 -19.14 -2.11
N HIS A 38 14.51 -19.37 -1.89
CA HIS A 38 15.13 -20.71 -1.83
C HIS A 38 14.85 -21.60 -3.06
N GLY A 39 14.85 -21.02 -4.27
CA GLY A 39 14.63 -21.76 -5.52
C GLY A 39 13.19 -22.23 -5.76
N LYS A 40 12.22 -21.81 -4.93
CA LYS A 40 10.79 -22.07 -5.13
C LYS A 40 10.10 -20.85 -5.73
N ARG A 41 9.17 -21.07 -6.67
CA ARG A 41 8.31 -20.01 -7.21
C ARG A 41 7.30 -19.55 -6.13
N VAL A 42 7.37 -18.26 -5.80
CA VAL A 42 6.51 -17.62 -4.80
C VAL A 42 5.84 -16.40 -5.41
N THR A 43 4.59 -16.12 -5.01
CA THR A 43 3.94 -14.84 -5.25
C THR A 43 3.78 -14.09 -3.93
N LEU A 44 4.28 -12.86 -3.86
CA LEU A 44 3.93 -11.93 -2.78
C LEU A 44 2.74 -11.09 -3.22
N TRP A 45 1.69 -11.10 -2.42
CA TRP A 45 0.52 -10.24 -2.59
C TRP A 45 0.69 -9.04 -1.66
N VAL A 46 1.12 -7.92 -2.22
CA VAL A 46 1.27 -6.68 -1.43
C VAL A 46 -0.09 -5.99 -1.40
N VAL A 47 -0.65 -5.86 -0.20
CA VAL A 47 -1.94 -5.21 0.03
C VAL A 47 -1.69 -3.71 0.13
N ARG A 48 -2.05 -2.97 -0.93
CA ARG A 48 -1.95 -1.51 -0.96
C ARG A 48 -3.32 -0.89 -0.75
N ARG A 49 -3.46 -0.10 0.31
CA ARG A 49 -4.66 0.66 0.61
C ARG A 49 -4.65 1.99 -0.15
N ARG A 50 -5.82 2.49 -0.55
CA ARG A 50 -5.94 3.90 -0.97
C ARG A 50 -6.37 4.72 0.23
N TYR A 51 -6.01 5.98 0.25
CA TYR A 51 -6.42 6.92 1.28
C TYR A 51 -6.99 8.17 0.62
N THR A 52 -8.03 8.73 1.20
CA THR A 52 -8.59 10.03 0.79
C THR A 52 -8.25 11.06 1.86
N CYS A 53 -7.51 12.09 1.47
CA CYS A 53 -7.14 13.18 2.34
C CYS A 53 -8.34 14.11 2.58
N ARG A 54 -8.63 14.45 3.83
CA ARG A 54 -9.70 15.39 4.20
C ARG A 54 -9.31 16.84 3.95
N ALA A 55 -8.01 17.18 4.03
CA ALA A 55 -7.50 18.52 3.75
C ALA A 55 -7.52 18.84 2.24
N CYS A 56 -6.74 18.15 1.42
CA CYS A 56 -6.65 18.43 -0.02
C CYS A 56 -7.67 17.69 -0.89
N LYS A 57 -8.51 16.81 -0.32
CA LYS A 57 -9.50 15.96 -1.03
C LYS A 57 -8.92 14.96 -2.04
N THR A 58 -7.60 14.90 -2.20
CA THR A 58 -6.94 13.97 -3.11
C THR A 58 -6.99 12.54 -2.57
N THR A 59 -7.19 11.59 -3.48
CA THR A 59 -7.05 10.16 -3.18
C THR A 59 -5.67 9.70 -3.62
N PHE A 60 -4.88 9.18 -2.68
CA PHE A 60 -3.51 8.75 -2.93
C PHE A 60 -3.32 7.28 -2.53
N ARG A 61 -2.18 6.71 -2.96
CA ARG A 61 -1.71 5.40 -2.52
C ARG A 61 -0.27 5.56 -2.07
N PRO A 62 0.04 5.21 -0.81
CA PRO A 62 1.40 5.29 -0.32
C PRO A 62 2.39 4.61 -1.25
N GLN A 63 3.50 5.26 -1.52
CA GLN A 63 4.61 4.64 -2.24
C GLN A 63 5.19 3.50 -1.38
N LEU A 64 5.67 2.47 -2.05
CA LEU A 64 6.39 1.39 -1.36
C LEU A 64 7.84 1.87 -1.11
N PRO A 65 8.43 1.55 0.05
CA PRO A 65 9.85 1.80 0.29
C PRO A 65 10.75 1.00 -0.67
#